data_AF-A0A1J5X9A5-F1
#
_entry.id   AF-A0A1J5X9A5-F1
#
_cell.length_a   1.000
_cell.length_b   1.000
_cell.length_c   1.000
_cell.angle_alpha   90.00
_cell.angle_beta   90.00
_cell.angle_gamma   90.00
#
_symmetry.space_group_name_H-M   'P 1'
#
loop_
_entity.id
_entity.type
_entity.pdbx_description
1 polymer ?
#
loop_
_entity_poly.entity_id
_entity_poly.type
_entity_poly.pdbx_seq_one_letter_code
_entity_poly.pdbx_strand_id
1 'polypeptide(L)'
;QKRLIEMAAARSPYIDQSQSLNLYMAAPTYTRLTSMHFYAWKLGLKTGLYYLRTMPGSEAVKFTVDKSIVKSIAKAFGVSKKENQNLSS
;
A
#
# COMPACT_ATOMS: atom_id res chain seq x y z
N GLN A 1 -0.18 -1.28 -6.67
CA GLN A 1 1.07 -2.05 -6.44
C GLN A 1 1.86 -2.39 -7.71
N LYS A 2 1.35 -2.08 -8.92
CA LYS A 2 2.03 -2.35 -10.20
C LYS A 2 3.47 -1.83 -10.26
N ARG A 3 3.70 -0.58 -9.87
CA ARG A 3 5.03 0.05 -9.93
C ARG A 3 6.08 -0.68 -9.07
N LEU A 4 5.69 -1.16 -7.90
CA LEU A 4 6.60 -1.91 -7.02
C LEU A 4 6.99 -3.24 -7.65
N ILE A 5 6.04 -3.91 -8.31
CA ILE A 5 6.26 -5.16 -9.06
C ILE A 5 7.17 -4.90 -10.27
N GLU A 6 7.00 -3.81 -11.01
CA GLU A 6 7.88 -3.43 -12.12
C GLU A 6 9.32 -3.20 -11.66
N MET A 7 9.52 -2.48 -10.54
CA MET A 7 10.85 -2.27 -9.98
C MET A 7 11.47 -3.58 -9.45
N ALA A 8 10.65 -4.45 -8.86
CA ALA A 8 11.07 -5.79 -8.44
C ALA A 8 11.54 -6.61 -9.66
N ALA A 9 10.81 -6.54 -10.77
CA ALA A 9 11.16 -7.23 -12.02
C ALA A 9 12.44 -6.66 -12.64
N ALA A 10 12.60 -5.33 -12.66
CA ALA A 10 13.78 -4.68 -13.23
C ALA A 10 15.09 -5.07 -12.53
N ARG A 11 15.06 -5.28 -11.20
CA ARG A 11 16.23 -5.75 -10.45
C ARG A 11 16.41 -7.26 -10.44
N SER A 12 15.40 -8.02 -10.86
CA SER A 12 15.37 -9.47 -10.75
C SER A 12 16.49 -10.21 -11.52
N PRO A 13 16.98 -9.72 -12.68
CA PRO A 13 18.13 -10.32 -13.37
C PRO A 13 19.44 -10.31 -12.58
N TYR A 14 19.57 -9.43 -11.60
CA TYR A 14 20.77 -9.31 -10.75
C TYR A 14 20.65 -10.09 -9.44
N ILE A 15 19.61 -10.93 -9.30
CA ILE A 15 19.33 -11.71 -8.10
C ILE A 15 19.34 -13.19 -8.48
N ASP A 16 20.27 -13.93 -7.87
CA ASP A 16 20.49 -15.35 -8.10
C ASP A 16 19.27 -16.21 -7.71
N GLN A 17 18.71 -15.96 -6.53
CA GLN A 17 17.62 -16.73 -5.95
C GLN A 17 16.30 -15.99 -6.08
N SER A 18 15.87 -15.22 -5.08
CA SER A 18 14.63 -14.45 -5.11
C SER A 18 14.74 -13.26 -4.15
N GLN A 19 13.66 -12.48 -4.07
CA GLN A 19 13.53 -11.33 -3.18
C GLN A 19 12.21 -11.44 -2.39
N SER A 20 12.26 -11.09 -1.10
CA SER A 20 11.07 -10.97 -0.26
C SER A 20 10.26 -9.73 -0.68
N LEU A 21 9.19 -9.94 -1.46
CA LEU A 21 8.34 -8.86 -1.97
C LEU A 21 7.07 -8.69 -1.13
N ASN A 22 7.07 -7.70 -0.24
CA ASN A 22 5.89 -7.30 0.54
C ASN A 22 5.00 -6.37 -0.28
N LEU A 23 3.72 -6.70 -0.40
CA LEU A 23 2.74 -5.89 -1.13
C LEU A 23 1.70 -5.33 -0.16
N TYR A 24 1.29 -4.08 -0.39
CA TYR A 24 0.40 -3.34 0.49
C TYR A 24 -0.89 -3.00 -0.25
N MET A 25 -2.05 -3.35 0.29
CA MET A 25 -3.33 -3.06 -0.34
C MET A 25 -4.35 -2.65 0.72
N ALA A 26 -4.77 -1.38 0.69
CA ALA A 26 -5.70 -0.84 1.67
C ALA A 26 -7.03 -1.60 1.68
N ALA A 27 -7.66 -1.79 0.52
CA ALA A 27 -8.87 -2.58 0.36
C ALA A 27 -8.58 -3.80 -0.54
N PRO A 28 -8.27 -4.97 0.04
CA PRO A 28 -8.05 -6.19 -0.72
C PRO A 28 -9.37 -6.68 -1.35
N THR A 29 -9.36 -6.92 -2.65
CA THR A 29 -10.44 -7.64 -3.34
C THR A 29 -9.85 -8.81 -4.11
N TYR A 30 -10.60 -9.90 -4.25
CA TYR A 30 -10.14 -11.09 -4.96
C TYR A 30 -9.66 -10.74 -6.38
N THR A 31 -10.44 -9.95 -7.13
CA THR A 31 -10.08 -9.52 -8.48
C THR A 31 -8.74 -8.76 -8.53
N ARG A 32 -8.48 -7.88 -7.55
CA ARG A 32 -7.23 -7.11 -7.49
C ARG A 32 -6.04 -7.98 -7.08
N LEU A 33 -6.23 -8.91 -6.16
CA LEU A 33 -5.17 -9.84 -5.74
C LEU A 33 -4.80 -10.81 -6.86
N THR A 34 -5.80 -11.36 -7.55
CA THR A 34 -5.59 -12.27 -8.67
C THR A 34 -4.90 -11.58 -9.84
N SER A 35 -5.37 -10.40 -10.25
CA SER A 35 -4.71 -9.63 -11.32
C SER A 35 -3.27 -9.24 -10.97
N MET A 36 -3.00 -8.91 -9.70
CA MET A 36 -1.66 -8.62 -9.21
C MET A 36 -0.72 -9.85 -9.26
N HIS A 37 -1.20 -11.03 -8.86
CA HIS A 37 -0.43 -12.28 -8.95
C HIS A 37 -0.10 -12.63 -10.40
N PHE A 38 -1.10 -12.59 -11.28
CA PHE A 38 -0.88 -12.85 -12.70
C PHE A 38 0.06 -11.84 -13.34
N TYR A 39 0.00 -10.57 -12.92
CA TYR A 39 0.91 -9.55 -13.40
C TYR A 39 2.37 -9.82 -12.99
N ALA A 40 2.62 -10.17 -11.73
CA ALA A 40 3.95 -10.54 -11.25
C ALA A 40 4.51 -11.78 -11.95
N TRP A 41 3.65 -12.79 -12.18
CA TRP A 41 4.02 -14.00 -12.92
C TRP A 41 4.40 -13.72 -14.37
N LYS A 42 3.61 -12.91 -15.09
CA LYS A 42 3.92 -12.50 -16.47
C LYS A 42 5.24 -11.75 -16.61
N LEU A 43 5.68 -11.07 -15.56
CA LEU A 43 6.97 -10.37 -15.51
C LEU A 43 8.15 -11.29 -15.12
N GLY A 44 7.92 -12.58 -14.89
CA GLY A 44 8.97 -13.55 -14.58
C GLY A 44 9.49 -13.47 -13.13
N LEU A 45 8.75 -12.86 -12.22
CA LEU A 45 9.14 -12.83 -10.80
C LEU A 45 9.02 -14.23 -10.18
N LYS A 46 10.12 -14.71 -9.58
CA LYS A 46 10.18 -15.99 -8.86
C LYS A 46 9.32 -16.00 -7.59
N THR A 47 9.23 -14.87 -6.90
CA THR A 47 8.31 -14.66 -5.77
C THR A 47 7.38 -13.48 -6.09
N GLY A 48 6.12 -13.79 -6.39
CA GLY A 48 5.10 -12.78 -6.72
C GLY A 48 4.50 -12.07 -5.51
N LEU A 49 4.57 -12.67 -4.33
CA LEU A 49 4.09 -12.13 -3.06
C LEU A 49 4.79 -12.84 -1.90
N TYR A 50 5.25 -12.09 -0.90
CA TYR A 50 5.74 -12.62 0.38
C TYR A 50 4.70 -12.40 1.49
N TYR A 51 4.42 -11.14 1.83
CA TYR A 51 3.27 -10.78 2.67
C TYR A 51 2.35 -9.80 1.96
N LEU A 52 1.05 -10.00 2.12
CA LEU A 52 0.04 -8.99 1.85
C LEU A 52 -0.26 -8.24 3.14
N ARG A 53 0.00 -6.93 3.14
CA ARG A 53 -0.37 -6.05 4.25
C ARG A 53 -1.62 -5.27 3.86
N THR A 54 -2.68 -5.47 4.64
CA THR A 54 -3.96 -4.80 4.46
C THR A 54 -4.12 -3.73 5.52
N MET A 55 -4.91 -2.70 5.23
CA MET A 55 -5.34 -1.76 6.25
C MET A 55 -6.81 -2.05 6.57
N PRO A 56 -7.20 -2.14 7.86
CA PRO A 56 -8.61 -2.25 8.20
C PRO A 56 -9.36 -1.01 7.70
N GLY A 57 -10.58 -1.20 7.20
CA GLY A 57 -11.41 -0.12 6.67
C GLY A 57 -11.79 0.95 7.70
N SER A 58 -11.74 0.60 8.99
CA SER A 58 -11.77 1.54 10.11
C SER A 58 -10.41 1.54 10.79
N GLU A 59 -9.76 2.71 10.85
CA GLU A 59 -8.67 2.88 11.80
C GLU A 59 -9.27 2.81 13.21
N ALA A 60 -8.73 1.92 14.06
CA ALA A 60 -9.01 1.98 15.49
C ALA A 60 -8.72 3.40 15.96
N VAL A 61 -9.65 4.01 16.70
CA VAL A 61 -9.50 5.38 17.22
C VAL A 61 -8.19 5.43 18.01
N LYS A 62 -7.16 6.01 17.41
CA LYS A 62 -5.86 6.17 18.05
C LYS A 62 -6.06 7.21 19.15
N PHE A 63 -6.05 6.77 20.41
CA PHE A 63 -6.05 7.67 21.55
C PHE A 63 -4.72 8.42 21.54
N THR A 64 -4.77 9.72 21.28
CA THR A 64 -3.62 10.62 21.22
C THR A 64 -3.95 11.86 22.05
N VAL A 65 -2.96 12.73 22.23
CA VAL A 65 -3.14 14.07 22.80
C VAL A 65 -4.30 14.81 22.15
N ASP A 66 -4.90 15.71 22.91
CA ASP A 66 -6.12 16.42 22.56
C ASP A 66 -6.16 16.86 21.08
N LYS A 67 -7.22 16.41 20.38
CA LYS A 67 -7.41 16.69 18.96
C LYS A 67 -7.47 18.19 18.66
N SER A 68 -7.80 19.02 19.65
CA SER A 68 -7.80 20.49 19.56
C SER A 68 -6.39 21.06 19.37
N ILE A 69 -5.40 20.52 20.10
CA ILE A 69 -3.99 20.93 20.01
C ILE A 69 -3.41 20.53 18.65
N VAL A 70 -3.71 19.31 18.19
CA VAL A 70 -3.28 18.85 16.86
C VAL A 70 -3.87 19.74 15.75
N LYS A 71 -5.13 20.16 15.90
CA LYS A 71 -5.81 21.03 14.94
C LYS A 71 -5.26 22.46 14.96
N SER A 72 -4.91 23.01 16.13
CA SER A 72 -4.30 24.35 16.23
C SER A 72 -2.89 24.36 15.64
N ILE A 73 -2.09 23.33 15.91
CA ILE A 73 -0.77 23.12 15.30
C ILE A 73 -0.91 23.02 13.78
N ALA A 74 -1.78 22.14 13.26
CA ALA A 74 -1.97 22.00 11.81
C ALA A 74 -2.41 23.30 11.13
N LYS A 75 -3.23 24.12 11.81
CA LYS A 75 -3.65 25.45 11.32
C LYS A 75 -2.48 26.45 11.32
N ALA A 76 -1.66 26.47 12.37
CA ALA A 76 -0.49 27.34 12.46
C ALA A 76 0.56 27.02 11.39
N PHE A 77 0.72 25.74 11.04
CA PHE A 77 1.63 25.27 9.99
C PHE A 77 1.00 25.20 8.59
N GLY A 78 -0.26 25.64 8.41
CA GLY A 78 -0.91 25.71 7.10
C GLY A 78 -1.16 24.35 6.43
N VAL A 79 -1.13 23.24 7.17
CA VAL A 79 -1.29 21.90 6.61
C VAL A 79 -2.77 21.56 6.51
N SER A 80 -3.35 21.75 5.32
CA SER A 80 -4.73 21.34 5.02
C SER A 80 -4.78 19.85 4.65
N LYS A 81 -5.54 19.04 5.40
CA LYS A 81 -5.80 17.64 5.03
C LYS A 81 -6.67 17.60 3.78
N LYS A 82 -6.15 17.08 2.68
CA LYS A 82 -7.00 16.57 1.58
C LYS A 82 -7.63 15.26 2.05
N GLU A 83 -8.89 15.32 2.48
CA GLU A 83 -9.71 14.12 2.70
C GLU A 83 -9.95 13.43 1.35
N ASN A 84 -9.53 12.18 1.23
CA ASN A 84 -9.88 11.32 0.10
C ASN A 84 -11.37 10.93 0.21
N GLN A 85 -12.26 11.80 -0.23
CA GLN A 85 -13.59 11.39 -0.68
C GLN A 85 -13.39 10.60 -1.98
N ASN A 86 -13.48 9.27 -1.93
CA ASN A 86 -13.81 8.41 -3.07
C ASN A 86 -13.96 6.96 -2.58
N LEU A 87 -15.11 6.65 -1.96
CA LEU A 87 -15.60 5.27 -1.80
C LEU A 87 -17.15 5.28 -1.68
N SER A 88 -17.82 5.66 -2.78
CA SER A 88 -19.18 5.20 -3.08
C SER A 88 -19.51 5.47 -4.56
N SER A 89 -19.19 4.51 -5.43
CA SER A 89 -19.82 4.23 -6.73
C SER A 89 -19.33 2.87 -7.19
#